data_AF-A0A6J1W7A9-F1
#
_entry.id   AF-A0A6J1W7A9-F1
#
_cell.length_a   1.000
_cell.length_b   1.000
_cell.length_c   1.000
_cell.angle_alpha   90.00
_cell.angle_beta   90.00
_cell.angle_gamma   90.00
#
_symmetry.space_group_name_H-M   'P 1'
#
loop_
_entity.id
_entity.type
_entity.pdbx_description
1 polymer ?
#
loop_
_entity_poly.entity_id
_entity_poly.type
_entity_poly.pdbx_seq_one_letter_code
_entity_poly.pdbx_strand_id
1 'polypeptide(L)'
;MVVELRGPKQYNIGIDVTVESLTDPTVTAPFRKESSGAYRSGFAVLDLPSLPAGRYVLTLSTFYPAQEGPFIINIRSTCKLTYEARN
;
A
#
# COMPACT_ATOMS: atom_id res chain seq x y z
N MET A 1 -1.74 5.94 -8.63
CA MET A 1 -2.64 5.06 -7.85
C MET A 1 -2.63 5.58 -6.43
N VAL A 2 -3.80 5.74 -5.82
CA VAL A 2 -3.93 6.22 -4.43
C VAL A 2 -4.48 5.08 -3.59
N VAL A 3 -3.82 4.81 -2.47
CA VAL A 3 -4.24 3.79 -1.49
C VAL A 3 -4.60 4.48 -0.19
N GLU A 4 -5.83 4.27 0.27
CA GLU A 4 -6.32 4.75 1.55
C GLU A 4 -6.51 3.57 2.49
N LEU A 5 -5.94 3.66 3.69
CA LEU A 5 -6.13 2.68 4.76
C LEU A 5 -6.88 3.36 5.91
N ARG A 6 -8.01 2.76 6.30
CA ARG A 6 -8.79 3.15 7.47
C ARG A 6 -8.75 2.02 8.48
N GLY A 7 -8.49 2.36 9.73
CA GLY A 7 -8.47 1.40 10.84
C GLY A 7 -9.03 2.03 12.12
N PRO A 8 -8.92 1.32 13.25
CA PRO A 8 -9.34 1.85 14.53
C PRO A 8 -8.52 3.10 14.88
N LYS A 9 -9.19 4.16 15.36
CA LYS A 9 -8.52 5.42 15.75
C LYS A 9 -7.43 5.22 16.81
N GLN A 10 -7.55 4.16 17.61
CA GLN A 10 -6.61 3.84 18.68
C GLN A 10 -5.26 3.33 18.15
N TYR A 11 -5.21 2.87 16.90
CA TYR A 11 -4.02 2.28 16.30
C TYR A 11 -3.37 3.25 15.33
N ASN A 12 -2.05 3.34 15.42
CA ASN A 12 -1.23 4.01 14.43
C ASN A 12 -0.95 3.02 13.31
N ILE A 13 -1.41 3.34 12.11
CA ILE A 13 -1.37 2.47 10.93
C ILE A 13 -0.47 3.05 9.84
N GLY A 14 0.10 2.17 9.02
CA GLY A 14 0.97 2.51 7.91
C GLY A 14 0.77 1.59 6.71
N ILE A 15 1.13 2.10 5.54
CA ILE A 15 1.09 1.40 4.26
C ILE A 15 2.50 1.36 3.70
N ASP A 16 2.96 0.17 3.35
CA ASP A 16 4.20 -0.05 2.62
C ASP A 16 3.88 -0.72 1.27
N VAL A 17 4.52 -0.27 0.21
CA VAL A 17 4.42 -0.84 -1.14
C VAL A 17 5.77 -1.29 -1.61
N THR A 18 5.88 -2.55 -2.00
CA THR A 18 7.10 -3.14 -2.55
C THR A 18 6.83 -3.62 -3.98
N VAL A 19 7.78 -3.38 -4.88
CA VAL A 19 7.69 -3.86 -6.27
C VAL A 19 8.10 -5.32 -6.32
N GLU A 20 7.22 -6.21 -6.78
CA GLU A 20 7.50 -7.64 -6.91
C GLU A 20 8.01 -7.98 -8.31
N SER A 21 7.32 -7.50 -9.34
CA SER A 21 7.75 -7.66 -10.74
C SER A 21 7.19 -6.55 -11.62
N LEU A 22 7.94 -6.17 -12.64
CA LEU A 22 7.46 -5.29 -13.69
C LEU A 22 7.10 -6.10 -14.92
N THR A 23 6.09 -5.64 -15.66
CA THR A 23 5.68 -6.30 -16.91
C THR A 23 6.72 -6.11 -18.01
N ASP A 24 7.41 -4.97 -18.02
CA ASP A 24 8.48 -4.67 -18.97
C ASP A 24 9.86 -4.78 -18.28
N PRO A 25 10.74 -5.70 -18.70
CA PRO A 25 12.07 -5.87 -18.12
C PRO A 25 13.04 -4.74 -18.47
N THR A 26 12.71 -3.87 -19.44
CA THR A 26 13.53 -2.73 -19.82
C THR A 26 13.29 -1.50 -18.95
N VAL A 27 12.14 -1.46 -18.26
CA VAL A 27 11.77 -0.37 -17.36
C VAL A 27 12.35 -0.67 -15.98
N THR A 28 13.18 0.23 -15.46
CA THR A 28 13.63 0.14 -14.06
C THR A 28 12.54 0.68 -13.16
N ALA A 29 12.18 -0.06 -12.11
CA ALA A 29 11.20 0.41 -11.13
C ALA A 29 11.68 1.74 -10.51
N PRO A 30 10.83 2.78 -10.45
CA PRO A 30 11.23 4.08 -9.90
C PRO A 30 11.62 4.00 -8.42
N PHE A 31 11.16 2.97 -7.72
CA PHE A 31 11.51 2.65 -6.34
C PHE A 31 11.46 1.14 -6.12
N ARG A 32 12.16 0.67 -5.09
CA ARG A 32 12.06 -0.73 -4.64
C ARG A 32 10.98 -0.89 -3.55
N LYS A 33 10.89 0.09 -2.65
CA LYS A 33 9.89 0.17 -1.59
C LYS A 33 9.51 1.64 -1.37
N GLU A 34 8.22 1.91 -1.23
CA GLU A 34 7.67 3.23 -0.90
C GLU A 34 6.68 3.07 0.26
N SER A 35 6.53 4.09 1.11
CA SER A 35 5.67 4.03 2.28
C SER A 35 4.80 5.26 2.40
N SER A 36 3.70 5.16 3.15
CA SER A 36 2.83 6.31 3.51
C SER A 36 3.52 7.33 4.43
N GLY A 37 4.79 7.12 4.78
CA GLY A 37 5.53 7.91 5.76
C GLY A 37 5.25 7.47 7.19
N ALA A 38 5.17 8.44 8.11
CA ALA A 38 4.94 8.17 9.53
C ALA A 38 3.58 7.49 9.77
N TYR A 39 3.53 6.53 10.69
CA TYR A 39 2.30 5.85 11.08
C TYR A 39 1.31 6.85 11.68
N ARG A 40 0.07 6.84 11.19
CA ARG A 40 -0.97 7.79 11.59
C ARG A 40 -2.14 7.08 12.24
N SER A 41 -2.75 7.75 13.22
CA SER A 41 -3.90 7.24 13.97
C SER A 41 -5.12 7.09 13.05
N GLY A 42 -5.62 5.86 12.91
CA GLY A 42 -6.89 5.52 12.23
C GLY A 42 -6.96 5.75 10.72
N PHE A 43 -6.08 6.55 10.12
CA PHE A 43 -6.09 6.84 8.69
C PHE A 43 -4.70 7.09 8.11
N ALA A 44 -4.35 6.36 7.05
CA ALA A 44 -3.13 6.55 6.28
C ALA A 44 -3.46 6.60 4.78
N VAL A 45 -2.70 7.40 4.03
CA VAL A 45 -2.83 7.54 2.58
C VAL A 45 -1.46 7.45 1.96
N LEU A 46 -1.38 6.71 0.85
CA LEU A 46 -0.20 6.61 0.01
C LEU A 46 -0.59 6.99 -1.41
N ASP A 47 0.06 8.01 -1.96
CA ASP A 47 -0.08 8.42 -3.36
C ASP A 47 1.13 7.98 -4.15
N LEU A 48 0.90 7.21 -5.21
CA LEU A 48 1.92 6.63 -6.08
C LEU A 48 1.68 7.15 -7.50
N PRO A 49 2.25 8.30 -7.87
CA PRO A 49 2.12 8.86 -9.21
C PRO A 49 2.92 8.02 -10.21
N SER A 50 2.37 7.83 -11.41
CA SER A 50 3.08 7.26 -12.57
C SER A 50 3.74 5.89 -12.34
N LEU A 51 3.07 5.02 -11.58
CA LEU A 51 3.49 3.62 -11.38
C LEU A 51 3.54 2.85 -12.72
N PRO A 52 4.67 2.18 -13.05
CA PRO A 52 4.73 1.32 -14.23
C PRO A 52 3.83 0.09 -14.09
N ALA A 53 3.50 -0.54 -15.22
CA ALA A 53 2.74 -1.79 -15.21
C ALA A 53 3.56 -2.91 -14.55
N GLY A 54 2.97 -3.56 -13.55
CA GLY A 54 3.65 -4.58 -12.76
C GLY A 54 2.80 -5.11 -11.62
N ARG A 55 3.40 -6.00 -10.83
CA ARG A 55 2.83 -6.56 -9.61
C ARG A 55 3.49 -5.90 -8.41
N TYR A 56 2.65 -5.42 -7.50
CA TYR A 56 3.05 -4.68 -6.31
C TYR A 56 2.46 -5.36 -5.08
N VAL A 57 3.25 -5.48 -4.03
CA VAL A 57 2.83 -6.03 -2.75
C VAL A 57 2.55 -4.86 -1.81
N LEU A 58 1.31 -4.78 -1.35
CA LEU A 58 0.85 -3.86 -0.33
C LEU A 58 0.95 -4.54 1.04
N THR A 59 1.78 -3.99 1.92
CA THR A 59 1.90 -4.43 3.31
C THR A 59 1.27 -3.39 4.22
N LEU A 60 0.25 -3.80 4.96
CA LEU A 60 -0.46 -2.96 5.91
C LEU A 60 -0.08 -3.40 7.31
N SER A 61 0.27 -2.45 8.15
CA SER A 61 0.74 -2.75 9.50
C SER A 61 0.33 -1.69 10.49
N THR A 62 0.24 -2.11 11.75
CA THR A 62 0.18 -1.23 12.92
C THR A 62 1.60 -0.93 13.40
N PHE A 63 1.76 0.15 14.15
CA PHE A 63 3.06 0.54 14.69
C PHE A 63 3.57 -0.45 15.74
N TYR A 64 2.68 -0.95 16.60
CA TYR A 64 2.99 -2.00 17.57
C TYR A 64 2.47 -3.36 17.07
N PRO A 65 3.22 -4.45 17.33
CA PRO A 65 2.75 -5.79 17.01
C PRO A 65 1.54 -6.20 17.87
N ALA A 66 0.84 -7.26 17.46
CA ALA A 66 -0.30 -7.85 18.17
C ALA A 66 -1.51 -6.90 18.37
N GLN A 67 -1.62 -5.85 17.57
CA GLN A 67 -2.80 -4.98 17.54
C GLN A 67 -3.82 -5.51 16.53
N GLU A 68 -4.71 -6.38 17.00
CA GLU A 68 -5.79 -6.92 16.19
C GLU A 68 -6.94 -5.91 16.07
N GLY A 69 -7.44 -5.74 14.85
CA GLY A 69 -8.57 -4.86 14.58
C GLY A 69 -9.00 -4.89 13.12
N PRO A 70 -10.25 -4.50 12.83
CA PRO A 70 -10.74 -4.41 11.47
C PRO A 70 -10.09 -3.22 10.75
N PHE A 71 -9.84 -3.39 9.45
CA PHE A 71 -9.37 -2.31 8.59
C PHE A 71 -10.11 -2.33 7.27
N ILE A 72 -10.10 -1.20 6.57
CA ILE A 72 -10.69 -1.01 5.25
C ILE A 72 -9.60 -0.43 4.36
N ILE A 73 -9.37 -1.06 3.22
CA ILE A 73 -8.50 -0.57 2.16
C ILE A 73 -9.37 -0.02 1.04
N ASN A 74 -9.05 1.17 0.56
CA ASN A 74 -9.65 1.71 -0.66
C ASN A 74 -8.53 2.04 -1.65
N ILE A 75 -8.60 1.44 -2.83
CA ILE A 75 -7.63 1.64 -3.91
C ILE A 75 -8.31 2.42 -5.03
N ARG A 76 -7.78 3.60 -5.32
CA ARG A 76 -8.23 4.45 -6.43
C ARG A 76 -7.17 4.45 -7.53
N SER A 77 -7.61 4.16 -8.75
CA SER A 77 -6.73 4.16 -9.93
C SER A 77 -7.51 4.62 -11.15
N THR A 78 -6.77 5.17 -12.10
CA THR A 78 -7.25 5.54 -13.43
C THR A 78 -7.37 4.33 -14.36
N CYS A 79 -6.67 3.23 -14.03
CA CYS A 79 -6.63 2.01 -14.83
C CYS A 79 -7.28 0.84 -14.08
N LYS A 80 -7.72 -0.18 -14.83
CA LYS A 80 -8.25 -1.41 -14.25
C LYS A 80 -7.16 -2.12 -13.45
N LEU A 81 -7.48 -2.48 -12.21
CA LEU A 81 -6.60 -3.19 -11.29
C LEU A 81 -7.18 -4.57 -11.00
N THR A 82 -6.28 -5.53 -10.83
CA THR A 82 -6.59 -6.84 -10.25
C THR A 82 -5.85 -6.92 -8.92
N TYR A 83 -6.51 -7.41 -7.87
CA TYR A 83 -5.93 -7.58 -6.55
C TYR A 83 -6.23 -8.96 -6.02
N GLU A 84 -5.31 -9.51 -5.23
CA GLU A 84 -5.46 -10.78 -4.54
C GLU A 84 -4.92 -10.62 -3.11
N ALA A 85 -5.61 -11.23 -2.15
CA ALA A 85 -5.11 -11.30 -0.78
C ALA A 85 -4.04 -12.38 -0.72
N ARG A 86 -2.84 -12.01 -0.24
CA ARG A 86 -1.76 -12.96 0.02
C ARG A 86 -1.85 -13.38 1.49
N ASN A 87 -2.29 -14.62 1.72
CA ASN A 87 -2.31 -15.25 3.03
C ASN A 87 -0.92 -15.79 3.40
#